data_AF-A0A4S8M7L6-F1
#
_entry.id   AF-A0A4S8M7L6-F1
#
_cell.length_a   1.000
_cell.length_b   1.000
_cell.length_c   1.000
_cell.angle_alpha   90.00
_cell.angle_beta   90.00
_cell.angle_gamma   90.00
#
_symmetry.space_group_name_H-M   'P 1'
#
loop_
_entity.id
_entity.type
_entity.pdbx_description
1 polymer ?
#
loop_
_entity_poly.entity_id
_entity_poly.type
_entity_poly.pdbx_seq_one_letter_code
_entity_poly.pdbx_strand_id
1 'polypeptide(L)'
;LEELVEEQGEVAVSLEMDENGEIKMLGYKLPDKKVFGTDELNEAYLMASKDSIAEQDKEAAAVLEEYVQHRRFRTPTLRTLSNRLQIRPTLKTIKTKQRYKPVGVKVRPVKTQVPPEFHIKRDIKGDPLAGMPELPTHPP
;
A
#
# COMPACT_ATOMS: atom_id res chain seq x y z
N LEU A 1 31.25 4.47 26.43
CA LEU A 1 31.58 4.76 25.01
C LEU A 1 30.39 4.56 24.07
N GLU A 2 29.21 4.14 24.56
CA GLU A 2 28.01 3.92 23.73
C GLU A 2 27.06 5.12 23.65
N GLU A 3 27.43 6.27 24.23
CA GLU A 3 26.60 7.47 24.34
C GLU A 3 27.21 8.64 23.56
N LEU A 4 27.42 8.49 22.24
CA LEU A 4 27.96 9.59 21.42
C LEU A 4 27.65 9.52 19.92
N VAL A 5 26.61 8.78 19.53
CA VAL A 5 26.05 8.92 18.18
C VAL A 5 24.61 9.37 18.33
N GLU A 6 24.41 10.68 18.46
CA GLU A 6 23.10 11.28 18.21
C GLU A 6 22.62 10.78 16.84
N GLU A 7 21.38 10.29 16.71
CA GLU A 7 20.85 9.81 15.42
C GLU A 7 21.00 10.89 14.34
N GLN A 8 21.97 10.74 13.43
CA GLN A 8 22.34 11.76 12.44
C GLN A 8 21.47 11.73 11.16
N GLY A 9 20.33 11.04 11.19
CA GLY A 9 19.43 10.88 10.04
C GLY A 9 19.90 9.79 9.07
N GLU A 10 19.20 9.67 7.95
CA GLU A 10 19.45 8.64 6.93
C GLU A 10 20.09 9.22 5.67
N VAL A 11 20.91 8.44 4.97
CA VAL A 11 21.49 8.81 3.66
C VAL A 11 21.47 7.58 2.75
N ALA A 12 20.96 7.74 1.54
CA ALA A 12 21.01 6.69 0.51
C ALA A 12 22.23 6.92 -0.37
N VAL A 13 23.03 5.88 -0.62
CA VAL A 13 24.25 5.96 -1.43
C VAL A 13 24.15 4.95 -2.57
N SER A 14 24.48 5.36 -3.80
CA SER A 14 24.58 4.47 -4.95
C SER A 14 26.04 4.14 -5.22
N LEU A 15 26.36 2.84 -5.19
CA LEU A 15 27.70 2.30 -5.36
C LEU A 15 27.71 1.40 -6.60
N GLU A 16 28.77 1.50 -7.41
CA GLU A 16 29.02 0.62 -8.55
C GLU A 16 30.37 -0.07 -8.35
N MET A 17 30.47 -1.33 -8.75
CA MET A 17 31.70 -2.11 -8.66
C MET A 17 32.25 -2.32 -10.07
N ASP A 18 33.46 -1.83 -10.31
CA ASP A 18 34.12 -2.02 -11.60
C ASP A 18 34.53 -3.49 -11.80
N GLU A 19 34.87 -3.84 -13.05
CA GLU A 19 35.40 -5.16 -13.44
C GLU A 19 36.67 -5.58 -12.66
N ASN A 20 37.39 -4.60 -12.09
CA ASN A 20 38.59 -4.80 -11.27
C ASN A 20 38.28 -5.00 -9.77
N GLY A 21 37.01 -4.95 -9.36
CA GLY A 21 36.58 -5.06 -7.96
C GLY A 21 36.72 -3.76 -7.14
N GLU A 22 36.98 -2.62 -7.78
CA GLU A 22 37.00 -1.32 -7.13
C GLU A 22 35.58 -0.77 -6.96
N ILE A 23 35.25 -0.30 -5.75
CA ILE A 23 33.94 0.28 -5.45
C ILE A 23 33.99 1.78 -5.70
N LYS A 24 33.18 2.27 -6.63
CA LYS A 24 32.98 3.69 -6.92
C LYS A 24 31.65 4.16 -6.36
N MET A 25 31.68 5.30 -5.67
CA MET A 25 30.48 6.00 -5.25
C MET A 25 29.99 6.88 -6.39
N LEU A 26 28.83 6.52 -6.95
CA LEU A 26 28.21 7.25 -8.06
C LEU A 26 27.40 8.47 -7.59
N GLY A 27 26.86 8.41 -6.36
CA GLY A 27 25.99 9.46 -5.87
C GLY A 27 25.38 9.16 -4.51
N TYR A 28 24.70 10.16 -3.97
CA TYR A 28 23.94 10.05 -2.73
C TYR A 28 22.64 10.86 -2.82
N LYS A 29 21.62 10.42 -2.08
CA LYS A 29 20.36 11.15 -1.86
C LYS A 29 20.19 11.37 -0.37
N LEU A 30 19.88 12.61 -0.01
CA LEU A 30 19.49 12.98 1.35
C LEU A 30 17.96 13.00 1.43
N PRO A 31 17.37 12.60 2.55
CA PRO A 31 15.95 12.72 2.80
C PRO A 31 15.57 14.19 2.98
N ASP A 32 14.34 14.56 2.57
CA ASP A 32 13.82 15.92 2.77
C ASP A 32 13.55 16.21 4.27
N LYS A 33 13.35 15.15 5.05
CA LYS A 33 13.23 15.15 6.52
C LYS A 33 14.37 14.34 7.15
N LYS A 34 14.32 14.06 8.46
CA LYS A 34 15.32 13.23 9.14
C LYS A 34 15.39 11.77 8.64
N VAL A 35 14.30 11.28 8.05
CA VAL A 35 14.09 9.89 7.59
C VAL A 35 13.43 9.92 6.23
N PHE A 36 13.73 8.94 5.36
CA PHE A 36 13.11 8.87 4.03
C PHE A 36 11.61 8.57 4.10
N GLY A 37 10.83 9.30 3.31
CA GLY A 37 9.44 8.94 3.07
C GLY A 37 9.30 7.69 2.19
N THR A 38 8.16 7.01 2.25
CA THR A 38 7.86 5.84 1.37
C THR A 38 7.99 6.20 -0.11
N ASP A 39 7.56 7.40 -0.50
CA ASP A 39 7.62 7.88 -1.88
C ASP A 39 9.08 8.12 -2.32
N GLU A 40 9.91 8.66 -1.43
CA GLU A 40 11.33 8.93 -1.69
C GLU A 40 12.13 7.63 -1.82
N LEU A 41 11.82 6.62 -0.99
CA LEU A 41 12.40 5.28 -1.09
C LEU A 41 12.03 4.59 -2.39
N ASN A 42 10.75 4.68 -2.78
CA ASN A 42 10.28 4.12 -4.04
C ASN A 42 10.99 4.78 -5.24
N GLU A 43 11.19 6.10 -5.21
CA GLU A 43 11.96 6.81 -6.23
C GLU A 43 13.43 6.40 -6.27
N ALA A 44 14.08 6.31 -5.11
CA ALA A 44 15.48 5.92 -5.01
C ALA A 44 15.68 4.51 -5.56
N TYR A 45 14.77 3.59 -5.21
CA TYR A 45 14.77 2.23 -5.73
C TYR A 45 14.55 2.19 -7.25
N LEU A 46 13.56 2.93 -7.77
CA LEU A 46 13.31 3.02 -9.21
C LEU A 46 14.55 3.51 -9.98
N MET A 47 15.21 4.55 -9.48
CA MET A 47 16.44 5.09 -10.08
C MET A 47 17.57 4.07 -10.06
N ALA A 48 17.80 3.39 -8.92
CA ALA A 48 18.85 2.39 -8.79
C ALA A 48 18.60 1.13 -9.65
N SER A 49 17.33 0.74 -9.82
CA SER A 49 16.95 -0.45 -10.59
C SER A 49 16.97 -0.23 -12.12
N LYS A 50 17.10 1.02 -12.59
CA LYS A 50 17.00 1.36 -14.02
C LYS A 50 17.99 0.56 -14.87
N ASP A 51 19.24 0.48 -14.43
CA ASP A 51 20.31 -0.14 -15.21
C ASP A 51 20.09 -1.66 -15.33
N SER A 52 19.70 -2.31 -14.24
CA SER A 52 19.36 -3.74 -14.26
C SER A 52 18.11 -4.07 -15.09
N ILE A 53 17.11 -3.17 -15.10
CA ILE A 53 15.90 -3.36 -15.91
C ILE A 53 16.20 -3.17 -17.39
N ALA A 54 17.05 -2.20 -17.74
CA ALA A 54 17.43 -1.93 -19.13
C ALA A 54 18.16 -3.12 -19.81
N GLU A 55 18.89 -3.92 -19.03
CA GLU A 55 19.53 -5.14 -19.53
C GLU A 55 18.52 -6.23 -19.91
N GLN A 56 17.43 -6.36 -19.15
CA GLN A 56 16.43 -7.41 -19.35
C GLN A 56 15.34 -7.01 -20.36
N ASP A 57 14.79 -5.80 -20.20
CA ASP A 57 13.66 -5.31 -20.99
C ASP A 57 13.82 -3.82 -21.31
N LYS A 58 14.20 -3.57 -22.57
CA LYS A 58 14.43 -2.22 -23.11
C LYS A 58 13.13 -1.40 -23.20
N GLU A 59 11.98 -2.04 -23.43
CA GLU A 59 10.71 -1.34 -23.54
C GLU A 59 10.24 -0.87 -22.15
N ALA A 60 10.35 -1.73 -21.14
CA ALA A 60 10.06 -1.37 -19.76
C ALA A 60 10.97 -0.25 -19.25
N ALA A 61 12.27 -0.31 -19.57
CA ALA A 61 13.21 0.74 -19.20
C ALA A 61 12.87 2.10 -19.84
N ALA A 62 12.39 2.12 -21.09
CA ALA A 62 11.97 3.35 -21.76
C ALA A 62 10.72 3.98 -21.10
N VAL A 63 9.76 3.18 -20.66
CA VAL A 63 8.57 3.66 -19.92
C VAL A 63 8.97 4.24 -18.55
N LEU A 64 9.92 3.60 -17.86
CA LEU A 64 10.44 4.09 -16.59
C LEU A 64 11.24 5.39 -16.78
N GLU A 65 12.02 5.50 -17.85
CA GLU A 65 12.74 6.72 -18.19
C GLU A 65 11.78 7.87 -18.52
N GLU A 66 10.72 7.60 -19.29
CA GLU A 66 9.66 8.57 -19.54
C GLU A 66 9.04 9.05 -18.21
N TYR A 67 8.72 8.12 -17.30
CA TYR A 67 8.14 8.44 -16.01
C TYR A 67 9.04 9.32 -15.14
N VAL A 68 10.34 9.02 -15.07
CA VAL A 68 11.33 9.79 -14.31
C VAL A 68 11.52 11.18 -14.93
N GLN A 69 11.61 11.29 -16.25
CA GLN A 69 11.77 12.56 -16.95
C GLN A 69 10.55 13.49 -16.77
N HIS A 70 9.34 12.93 -16.74
CA HIS A 70 8.10 13.71 -16.61
C HIS A 70 7.77 14.14 -15.17
N ARG A 71 8.51 13.68 -14.14
CA ARG A 71 8.34 14.13 -12.74
C ARG A 71 8.86 15.55 -12.45
N ARG A 72 9.40 16.28 -13.43
CA ARG A 72 9.68 17.73 -13.28
C ARG A 72 8.44 18.63 -13.38
N PHE A 73 7.25 18.07 -13.64
CA PHE A 73 6.00 18.80 -13.55
C PHE A 73 5.18 18.29 -12.36
N ARG A 74 4.78 19.25 -11.53
CA ARG A 74 3.70 19.14 -10.53
C ARG A 74 2.63 18.16 -11.03
N THR A 75 2.15 17.31 -10.12
CA THR A 75 1.00 16.43 -10.31
C THR A 75 0.08 16.92 -11.43
N PRO A 76 -0.14 16.13 -12.49
CA PRO A 76 -1.04 16.57 -13.54
C PRO A 76 -2.42 16.69 -12.89
N THR A 77 -2.80 17.91 -12.55
CA THR A 77 -4.21 18.26 -12.41
C THR A 77 -4.90 17.77 -13.69
N LEU A 78 -6.14 17.29 -13.56
CA LEU A 78 -6.97 16.59 -14.56
C LEU A 78 -7.19 17.32 -15.91
N ARG A 79 -6.38 18.34 -16.23
CA ARG A 79 -6.47 19.24 -17.37
C ARG A 79 -5.56 18.83 -18.54
N THR A 80 -4.42 18.17 -18.30
CA THR A 80 -3.44 17.81 -19.36
C THR A 80 -3.80 16.58 -20.19
N LEU A 81 -4.65 15.68 -19.68
CA LEU A 81 -5.16 14.54 -20.45
C LEU A 81 -6.24 14.92 -21.49
N SER A 82 -6.74 16.17 -21.48
CA SER A 82 -7.81 16.58 -22.40
C SER A 82 -7.35 16.92 -23.82
N ASN A 83 -6.05 17.14 -24.06
CA ASN A 83 -5.56 17.63 -25.35
C ASN A 83 -4.96 16.56 -26.29
N ARG A 84 -4.66 15.35 -25.81
CA ARG A 84 -4.11 14.26 -26.65
C ARG A 84 -5.17 13.32 -27.22
N LEU A 85 -6.41 13.40 -26.74
CA LEU A 85 -7.56 12.69 -27.29
C LEU A 85 -8.39 13.68 -28.11
N GLN A 86 -8.01 13.93 -29.37
CA GLN A 86 -8.87 14.56 -30.38
C GLN A 86 -10.02 13.62 -30.81
N ILE A 87 -10.58 12.87 -29.87
CA ILE A 87 -11.82 12.15 -30.02
C ILE A 87 -12.79 12.94 -29.16
N ARG A 88 -13.56 13.84 -29.77
CA ARG A 88 -14.73 14.40 -29.11
C ARG A 88 -15.87 13.41 -29.31
N PRO A 89 -16.14 12.46 -28.39
CA PRO A 89 -17.45 11.81 -28.42
C PRO A 89 -18.46 12.94 -28.19
N THR A 90 -19.41 13.09 -29.09
CA THR A 90 -20.56 13.96 -28.84
C THR A 90 -21.27 13.40 -27.61
N LEU A 91 -21.09 14.07 -26.47
CA LEU A 91 -21.72 13.69 -25.21
C LEU A 91 -23.22 13.96 -25.32
N LYS A 92 -23.96 13.02 -25.92
CA LYS A 92 -25.42 12.98 -25.77
C LYS A 92 -25.68 12.80 -24.28
N THR A 93 -26.14 13.88 -23.67
CA THR A 93 -26.46 13.95 -22.25
C THR A 93 -27.72 13.11 -22.00
N ILE A 94 -27.55 11.81 -21.79
CA ILE A 94 -28.61 10.93 -21.30
C ILE A 94 -28.72 11.19 -19.79
N LYS A 95 -29.58 12.14 -19.40
CA LYS A 95 -29.98 12.35 -17.99
C LYS A 95 -30.87 11.19 -17.54
N THR A 96 -30.30 10.02 -17.39
CA THR A 96 -30.86 9.00 -16.49
C THR A 96 -29.84 8.80 -15.39
N LYS A 97 -30.12 9.37 -14.22
CA LYS A 97 -29.37 9.17 -12.97
C LYS A 97 -29.43 7.70 -12.56
N GLN A 98 -28.76 6.80 -13.29
CA GLN A 98 -28.46 5.47 -12.78
C GLN A 98 -27.27 5.61 -11.85
N ARG A 99 -27.53 6.11 -10.64
CA ARG A 99 -26.56 6.08 -9.56
C ARG A 99 -26.31 4.61 -9.23
N TYR A 100 -25.07 4.18 -9.36
CA TYR A 100 -24.64 2.84 -8.98
C TYR A 100 -25.02 2.58 -7.51
N LYS A 101 -25.81 1.53 -7.25
CA LYS A 101 -26.11 1.11 -5.87
C LYS A 101 -24.84 0.48 -5.28
N PRO A 102 -24.36 0.93 -4.11
CA PRO A 102 -23.16 0.37 -3.50
C PRO A 102 -23.32 -1.14 -3.30
N VAL A 103 -22.29 -1.91 -3.66
CA VAL A 103 -22.29 -3.38 -3.62
C VAL A 103 -22.67 -3.92 -2.25
N GLY A 104 -22.20 -3.27 -1.17
CA GLY A 104 -22.54 -3.64 0.21
C GLY A 104 -24.01 -3.47 0.60
N VAL A 105 -24.81 -2.72 -0.17
CA VAL A 105 -26.28 -2.60 0.03
C VAL A 105 -27.04 -3.60 -0.85
N LYS A 106 -26.40 -4.17 -1.88
CA LYS A 106 -27.02 -5.19 -2.74
C LYS A 106 -27.10 -6.55 -2.06
N VAL A 107 -26.19 -6.84 -1.14
CA VAL A 107 -26.14 -8.15 -0.45
C VAL A 107 -26.82 -8.01 0.90
N ARG A 108 -27.97 -8.67 1.06
CA ARG A 108 -28.56 -8.86 2.39
C ARG A 108 -28.02 -10.17 2.94
N PRO A 109 -27.38 -10.19 4.13
CA PRO A 109 -26.99 -11.45 4.74
C PRO A 109 -28.25 -12.28 4.94
N VAL A 110 -28.18 -13.55 4.54
CA VAL A 110 -29.27 -14.49 4.72
C VAL A 110 -29.43 -14.67 6.23
N LYS A 111 -30.57 -14.25 6.79
CA LYS A 111 -30.93 -14.47 8.20
C LYS A 111 -31.33 -15.93 8.40
N THR A 112 -30.45 -16.85 8.04
CA THR A 112 -30.63 -18.28 8.31
C THR A 112 -30.13 -18.59 9.70
N GLN A 113 -30.71 -19.62 10.29
CA GLN A 113 -30.09 -20.29 11.43
C GLN A 113 -28.71 -20.77 11.02
N VAL A 114 -27.75 -20.68 11.94
CA VAL A 114 -26.39 -21.19 11.73
C VAL A 114 -26.50 -22.68 11.37
N PRO A 115 -25.79 -23.17 10.33
CA PRO A 115 -25.91 -24.57 9.95
C PRO A 115 -25.59 -25.50 11.12
N PRO A 116 -26.28 -26.66 11.25
CA PRO A 116 -26.09 -27.59 12.36
C PRO A 116 -24.65 -28.04 12.61
N GLU A 117 -23.84 -28.05 11.56
CA GLU A 117 -22.41 -28.38 11.58
C GLU A 117 -21.59 -27.40 12.43
N PHE A 118 -22.02 -26.14 12.53
CA PHE A 118 -21.36 -25.10 13.33
C PHE A 118 -22.01 -24.88 14.71
N HIS A 119 -23.04 -25.66 15.06
CA HIS A 119 -23.60 -25.60 16.41
C HIS A 119 -22.65 -26.26 17.41
N ILE A 120 -22.21 -25.47 18.39
CA ILE A 120 -21.44 -25.97 19.53
C ILE A 120 -22.40 -26.79 20.40
N LYS A 121 -22.30 -28.13 20.32
CA LYS A 121 -23.01 -29.04 21.22
C LYS A 121 -22.24 -29.13 22.53
N ARG A 122 -22.85 -28.68 23.64
CA ARG A 122 -22.28 -28.82 24.97
C ARG A 122 -22.71 -30.16 25.55
N ASP A 123 -21.83 -31.15 25.57
CA ASP A 123 -22.04 -32.42 26.27
C ASP A 123 -21.79 -32.24 27.78
N ILE A 124 -22.68 -31.52 28.46
CA ILE A 124 -22.58 -31.32 29.91
C ILE A 124 -23.02 -32.61 30.60
N LYS A 125 -22.08 -33.36 31.16
CA LYS A 125 -22.35 -34.53 32.01
C LYS A 125 -22.39 -34.09 33.47
N GLY A 126 -23.51 -34.32 34.14
CA GLY A 126 -23.73 -33.91 35.54
C GLY A 126 -24.17 -32.46 35.69
N ASP A 127 -24.34 -32.03 36.93
CA ASP A 127 -24.72 -30.65 37.26
C ASP A 127 -23.48 -29.73 37.20
N PRO A 128 -23.42 -28.76 36.27
CA PRO A 128 -22.27 -27.87 36.14
C PRO A 128 -22.09 -26.93 37.34
N LEU A 129 -23.08 -26.83 38.25
CA LEU A 129 -23.06 -25.94 39.41
C LEU A 129 -22.81 -26.67 40.73
N ALA A 130 -22.64 -28.00 40.72
CA ALA A 130 -22.54 -28.82 41.93
C ALA A 130 -21.41 -28.44 42.90
N GLY A 131 -20.39 -27.70 42.45
CA GLY A 131 -19.26 -27.24 43.26
C GLY A 131 -19.25 -25.73 43.53
N MET A 132 -20.28 -24.98 43.12
CA MET A 132 -20.30 -23.53 43.28
C MET A 132 -20.82 -23.16 44.67
N PRO A 133 -20.14 -22.29 45.42
CA PRO A 133 -20.64 -21.83 46.71
C PRO A 133 -21.92 -21.01 46.52
N GLU A 134 -22.88 -21.17 47.44
CA GLU A 134 -24.09 -20.36 47.46
C GLU A 134 -23.73 -18.91 47.79
N LEU A 135 -24.13 -18.00 46.90
CA LEU A 135 -23.92 -16.56 47.11
C LEU A 135 -24.93 -16.04 48.15
N PRO A 136 -24.51 -15.16 49.07
CA PRO A 136 -25.43 -14.55 50.01
C PRO A 136 -26.47 -13.70 49.28
N THR A 137 -27.76 -13.94 49.54
CA THR A 137 -28.88 -13.22 48.92
C THR A 137 -29.07 -11.81 49.49
N HIS A 138 -28.45 -11.53 50.63
CA HIS A 138 -28.47 -10.23 51.29
C HIS A 138 -27.03 -9.72 51.46
N PRO A 139 -26.59 -8.80 50.59
CA PRO A 139 -25.29 -8.15 50.77
C PRO A 139 -25.30 -7.26 52.04
N PRO A 140 -24.13 -6.99 52.65
CA PRO A 140 -23.99 -6.13 53.82
C PRO A 140 -24.33 -4.66 53.53
#